data_AF-A0A7R9ZME2-F1
#
_entry.id   AF-A0A7R9ZME2-F1
#
_cell.length_a   1.000
_cell.length_b   1.000
_cell.length_c   1.000
_cell.angle_alpha   90.00
_cell.angle_beta   90.00
_cell.angle_gamma   90.00
#
_symmetry.space_group_name_H-M   'P 1'
#
loop_
_entity.id
_entity.type
_entity.pdbx_description
1 polymer ?
#
loop_
_entity_poly.entity_id
_entity_poly.type
_entity_poly.pdbx_seq_one_letter_code
_entity_poly.pdbx_strand_id
1 'polypeptide(L)'
;IDWSEWTLAGIARPIRVTATGSTGVAHAKGMPTEDSITLTVQWENLNDKTLGCAVYTSSWVAPKSDVHSQQRFFYMGTGGEINVDQAHRGCTVATDATGFGSVNPLFMKYTPTNGMFSGQGSYGVKSFEKFIDACRAVNDGKSAPSDFDDGSLATVHTTLQGTAILQAGRQSLDGDGIPVDILYDGDGHEPIGMEAHKFA
;
A
#
# COMPACT_ATOMS: atom_id res chain seq x y z
N ILE A 1 2.37 -1.14 -1.12
CA ILE A 1 1.90 0.04 -1.90
C ILE A 1 0.71 0.65 -1.19
N ASP A 2 -0.43 -0.05 -1.11
CA ASP A 2 -1.64 0.41 -0.41
C ASP A 2 -1.40 0.98 1.00
N TRP A 3 -0.75 0.22 1.89
CA TRP A 3 -0.41 0.74 3.23
C TRP A 3 0.47 2.01 3.21
N SER A 4 1.36 2.13 2.22
CA SER A 4 2.21 3.32 2.04
C SER A 4 1.37 4.51 1.58
N GLU A 5 0.44 4.31 0.65
CA GLU A 5 -0.52 5.32 0.19
C GLU A 5 -1.35 5.82 1.37
N TRP A 6 -1.94 4.92 2.16
CA TRP A 6 -2.74 5.32 3.33
C TRP A 6 -1.93 6.07 4.38
N THR A 7 -0.68 5.65 4.62
CA THR A 7 0.20 6.34 5.57
C THR A 7 0.56 7.76 5.11
N LEU A 8 0.61 7.99 3.79
CA LEU A 8 1.00 9.26 3.18
C LEU A 8 -0.19 10.09 2.69
N ALA A 9 -1.43 9.61 2.86
CA ALA A 9 -2.63 10.29 2.43
C ALA A 9 -2.71 11.70 3.05
N GLY A 10 -2.86 12.72 2.20
CA GLY A 10 -2.88 14.12 2.61
C GLY A 10 -1.52 14.68 3.08
N ILE A 11 -0.44 13.91 2.98
CA ILE A 11 0.92 14.32 3.35
C ILE A 11 1.83 14.41 2.12
N ALA A 12 1.80 13.39 1.26
CA ALA A 12 2.61 13.29 0.06
C ALA A 12 1.84 12.63 -1.10
N ARG A 13 2.32 12.79 -2.33
CA ARG A 13 1.80 12.11 -3.52
C ARG A 13 2.92 11.46 -4.35
N PRO A 14 2.70 10.32 -5.01
CA PRO A 14 3.71 9.72 -5.89
C PRO A 14 3.81 10.50 -7.20
N ILE A 15 5.01 10.89 -7.62
CA ILE A 15 5.18 11.72 -8.83
C ILE A 15 5.88 10.98 -9.97
N ARG A 16 6.65 9.93 -9.67
CA ARG A 16 7.41 9.18 -10.68
C ARG A 16 7.61 7.74 -10.26
N VAL A 17 7.49 6.82 -11.21
CA VAL A 17 7.73 5.38 -11.00
C VAL A 17 8.73 4.87 -12.03
N THR A 18 9.72 4.12 -11.56
CA THR A 18 10.62 3.30 -12.39
C THR A 18 10.47 1.85 -11.95
N ALA A 19 10.38 0.92 -12.90
CA ALA A 19 10.17 -0.49 -12.61
C ALA A 19 11.26 -1.36 -13.24
N THR A 20 11.59 -2.45 -12.54
CA THR A 20 12.43 -3.53 -13.08
C THR A 20 11.81 -4.87 -12.71
N GLY A 21 12.02 -5.88 -13.54
CA GLY A 21 11.50 -7.22 -13.32
C GLY A 21 12.53 -8.30 -13.62
N SER A 22 12.45 -9.42 -12.90
CA SER A 22 13.19 -10.63 -13.25
C SER A 22 12.28 -11.59 -14.02
N THR A 23 12.86 -12.46 -14.85
CA THR A 23 12.14 -13.52 -15.58
C THR A 23 12.93 -14.81 -15.53
N GLY A 24 12.26 -15.94 -15.81
CA GLY A 24 12.89 -17.26 -15.84
C GLY A 24 11.95 -18.37 -15.41
N VAL A 25 11.47 -18.34 -14.17
CA VAL A 25 10.65 -19.42 -13.59
C VAL A 25 9.24 -19.44 -14.17
N ALA A 26 8.57 -18.28 -14.21
CA ALA A 26 7.24 -18.11 -14.78
C ALA A 26 7.24 -18.45 -16.28
N HIS A 27 8.22 -17.92 -17.02
CA HIS A 27 8.40 -18.20 -18.44
C HIS A 27 8.66 -19.69 -18.71
N ALA A 28 9.50 -20.37 -17.90
CA ALA A 28 9.73 -21.82 -18.02
C ALA A 28 8.46 -22.65 -17.76
N LYS A 29 7.44 -22.08 -17.12
CA LYS A 29 6.11 -22.67 -16.91
C LYS A 29 5.08 -22.22 -17.95
N GLY A 30 5.48 -21.50 -18.99
CA GLY A 30 4.60 -20.99 -20.04
C GLY A 30 3.72 -19.81 -19.60
N MET A 31 4.07 -19.13 -18.51
CA MET A 31 3.34 -17.96 -18.02
C MET A 31 4.08 -16.68 -18.49
N PRO A 32 3.43 -15.78 -19.26
CA PRO A 32 4.06 -14.57 -19.77
C PRO A 32 4.04 -13.45 -18.72
N THR A 33 4.78 -13.62 -17.63
CA THR A 33 4.88 -12.64 -16.54
C THR A 33 6.25 -12.72 -15.88
N GLU A 34 6.65 -11.62 -15.24
CA GLU A 34 7.85 -11.51 -14.42
C GLU A 34 7.81 -12.48 -13.24
N ASP A 35 8.95 -12.85 -12.69
CA ASP A 35 9.09 -13.65 -11.45
C ASP A 35 9.05 -12.76 -10.20
N SER A 36 9.63 -11.57 -10.33
CA SER A 36 9.69 -10.54 -9.31
C SER A 36 9.66 -9.18 -9.98
N ILE A 37 9.01 -8.22 -9.35
CA ILE A 37 8.89 -6.84 -9.81
C ILE A 37 9.36 -5.93 -8.68
N THR A 38 10.22 -4.97 -8.99
CA THR A 38 10.62 -3.91 -8.06
C THR A 38 10.31 -2.55 -8.69
N LEU A 39 9.56 -1.74 -7.96
CA LEU A 39 9.27 -0.35 -8.28
C LEU A 39 10.11 0.56 -7.39
N THR A 40 10.75 1.55 -7.98
CA THR A 40 11.26 2.73 -7.28
C THR A 40 10.32 3.89 -7.55
N VAL A 41 9.75 4.46 -6.49
CA VAL A 41 8.74 5.51 -6.57
C VAL A 41 9.26 6.76 -5.88
N GLN A 42 9.26 7.87 -6.60
CA GLN A 42 9.51 9.18 -6.02
C GLN A 42 8.20 9.77 -5.51
N TRP A 43 8.23 10.25 -4.27
CA TRP A 43 7.11 10.92 -3.62
C TRP A 43 7.44 12.40 -3.43
N GLU A 44 6.43 13.25 -3.51
CA GLU A 44 6.53 14.69 -3.26
C GLU A 44 5.66 15.06 -2.06
N ASN A 45 6.26 15.68 -1.05
CA ASN A 45 5.53 16.23 0.09
C ASN A 45 4.67 17.41 -0.35
N LEU A 46 3.41 17.44 0.10
CA LEU A 46 2.44 18.40 -0.41
C LEU A 46 2.69 19.83 0.09
N ASN A 47 3.23 19.95 1.30
CA ASN A 47 3.46 21.21 2.01
C ASN A 47 4.64 22.02 1.46
N ASP A 48 5.77 21.36 1.17
CA ASP A 48 7.04 22.03 0.85
C ASP A 48 7.71 21.50 -0.43
N LYS A 49 7.06 20.54 -1.11
CA LYS A 49 7.52 19.91 -2.36
C LYS A 49 8.86 19.18 -2.23
N THR A 50 9.31 18.88 -1.02
CA THR A 50 10.50 18.04 -0.80
C THR A 50 10.21 16.60 -1.23
N LEU A 51 11.27 15.89 -1.60
CA LEU A 51 11.15 14.59 -2.26
C LEU A 51 11.48 13.45 -1.29
N GLY A 52 10.60 12.46 -1.26
CA GLY A 52 10.82 11.15 -0.66
C GLY A 52 11.05 10.07 -1.72
N CYS A 53 11.52 8.90 -1.29
CA CYS A 53 11.61 7.73 -2.15
C CYS A 53 11.05 6.49 -1.46
N ALA A 54 10.49 5.59 -2.25
CA ALA A 54 9.98 4.31 -1.80
C ALA A 54 10.42 3.21 -2.77
N VAL A 55 10.63 2.01 -2.21
CA VAL A 55 10.90 0.80 -2.99
C VAL A 55 9.83 -0.23 -2.67
N TYR A 56 9.16 -0.73 -3.71
CA TYR A 56 8.13 -1.75 -3.57
C TYR A 56 8.53 -2.99 -4.36
N THR A 57 8.71 -4.12 -3.67
CA THR A 57 9.07 -5.39 -4.30
C THR A 57 7.97 -6.42 -4.10
N SER A 58 7.62 -7.10 -5.18
CA SER A 58 6.79 -8.30 -5.16
C SER A 58 7.53 -9.45 -5.82
N SER A 59 7.40 -10.66 -5.28
CA SER A 59 8.02 -11.86 -5.80
C SER A 59 7.16 -13.07 -5.48
N TRP A 60 6.91 -13.90 -6.49
CA TRP A 60 6.17 -15.16 -6.35
C TRP A 60 7.06 -16.39 -6.55
N VAL A 61 8.37 -16.19 -6.71
CA VAL A 61 9.39 -17.24 -6.74
C VAL A 61 10.06 -17.44 -5.38
N ALA A 62 9.35 -17.12 -4.30
CA ALA A 62 9.85 -17.26 -2.93
C ALA A 62 10.13 -18.74 -2.58
N PRO A 63 11.19 -19.03 -1.82
CA PRO A 63 11.45 -20.38 -1.32
C PRO A 63 10.37 -20.82 -0.32
N LYS A 64 10.32 -22.12 -0.03
CA LYS A 64 9.52 -22.62 1.11
C LYS A 64 10.00 -21.94 2.39
N SER A 65 9.07 -21.32 3.12
CA SER A 65 9.29 -20.63 4.39
C SER A 65 8.34 -21.19 5.44
N ASP A 66 8.54 -20.76 6.68
CA ASP A 66 7.64 -20.90 7.82
C ASP A 66 6.25 -20.26 7.63
N VAL A 67 6.13 -19.28 6.72
CA VAL A 67 4.87 -18.60 6.36
C VAL A 67 4.55 -18.70 4.87
N HIS A 68 3.26 -18.57 4.54
CA HIS A 68 2.77 -18.56 3.15
C HIS A 68 3.06 -17.25 2.40
N SER A 69 3.23 -16.14 3.12
CA SER A 69 3.45 -14.80 2.55
C SER A 69 4.33 -14.00 3.51
N GLN A 70 5.38 -13.38 2.98
CA GLN A 70 6.24 -12.47 3.73
C GLN A 70 5.95 -11.03 3.32
N GLN A 71 5.09 -10.37 4.08
CA GLN A 71 4.79 -8.95 3.89
C GLN A 71 5.51 -8.12 4.95
N ARG A 72 6.27 -7.13 4.48
CA ARG A 72 7.02 -6.21 5.33
C ARG A 72 6.72 -4.77 4.94
N PHE A 73 6.78 -3.89 5.91
CA PHE A 73 6.68 -2.46 5.68
C PHE A 73 7.74 -1.75 6.53
N PHE A 74 8.47 -0.85 5.90
CA PHE A 74 9.41 0.02 6.57
C PHE A 74 9.16 1.44 6.08
N TYR A 75 9.09 2.37 7.03
CA TYR A 75 8.96 3.78 6.74
C TYR A 75 9.80 4.58 7.73
N MET A 76 10.54 5.55 7.20
CA MET A 76 11.36 6.48 7.96
C MET A 76 10.92 7.90 7.61
N GLY A 77 10.47 8.62 8.62
CA GLY A 77 10.21 10.05 8.57
C GLY A 77 11.25 10.82 9.38
N THR A 78 11.12 12.15 9.40
CA THR A 78 12.09 13.03 10.08
C THR A 78 12.11 12.93 11.60
N GLY A 79 11.04 12.42 12.23
CA GLY A 79 10.94 12.26 13.69
C GLY A 79 10.95 10.82 14.18
N GLY A 80 11.15 9.85 13.29
CA GLY A 80 11.16 8.43 13.65
C GLY A 80 10.90 7.47 12.49
N GLU A 81 10.85 6.20 12.83
CA GLU A 81 10.64 5.09 11.91
C GLU A 81 9.64 4.07 12.46
N ILE A 82 9.04 3.32 11.55
CA ILE A 82 8.23 2.15 11.83
C ILE A 82 8.71 0.98 10.96
N ASN A 83 8.81 -0.19 11.59
CA ASN A 83 9.08 -1.45 10.92
C ASN A 83 7.99 -2.45 11.30
N VAL A 84 7.39 -3.04 10.27
CA VAL A 84 6.33 -4.05 10.40
C VAL A 84 6.76 -5.32 9.71
N ASP A 85 6.75 -6.41 10.47
CA ASP A 85 6.91 -7.78 9.99
C ASP A 85 5.57 -8.50 10.18
N GLN A 86 4.72 -8.46 9.16
CA GLN A 86 3.37 -8.99 9.24
C GLN A 86 3.37 -10.50 9.47
N ALA A 87 4.32 -11.22 8.86
CA ALA A 87 4.45 -12.68 8.96
C ALA A 87 4.67 -13.13 10.41
N HIS A 88 5.48 -12.38 11.15
CA HIS A 88 5.84 -12.70 12.53
C HIS A 88 5.07 -11.87 13.57
N ARG A 89 4.03 -11.14 13.14
CA ARG A 89 3.29 -10.18 14.00
C ARG A 89 4.23 -9.19 14.70
N GLY A 90 5.33 -8.81 14.05
CA GLY A 90 6.28 -7.82 14.55
C GLY A 90 5.84 -6.41 14.17
N CYS A 91 5.88 -5.49 15.14
CA CYS A 91 5.73 -4.06 14.89
C CYS A 91 6.60 -3.29 15.88
N THR A 92 7.59 -2.59 15.36
CA THR A 92 8.51 -1.78 16.15
C THR A 92 8.51 -0.36 15.63
N VAL A 93 8.64 0.59 16.55
CA VAL A 93 8.79 2.01 16.24
C VAL A 93 10.03 2.52 16.94
N ALA A 94 10.69 3.51 16.35
CA ALA A 94 11.65 4.33 17.06
C ALA A 94 11.31 5.79 16.78
N THR A 95 11.24 6.61 17.83
CA THR A 95 11.00 8.05 17.68
C THR A 95 12.07 8.83 18.42
N ASP A 96 12.32 10.05 17.99
CA ASP A 96 13.27 10.95 18.68
C ASP A 96 12.83 11.25 20.12
N ALA A 97 11.52 11.19 20.40
CA ALA A 97 10.96 11.50 21.71
C ALA A 97 11.05 10.34 22.71
N THR A 98 10.82 9.10 22.26
CA THR A 98 10.66 7.93 23.15
C THR A 98 11.66 6.81 22.89
N GLY A 99 12.49 6.92 21.86
CA GLY A 99 13.39 5.85 21.43
C GLY A 99 12.63 4.64 20.88
N PHE A 100 13.30 3.48 20.89
CA PHE A 100 12.80 2.23 20.35
C PHE A 100 11.72 1.59 21.24
N GLY A 101 10.66 1.08 20.61
CA GLY A 101 9.60 0.33 21.27
C GLY A 101 9.01 -0.76 20.37
N SER A 102 8.68 -1.91 20.97
CA SER A 102 7.83 -2.92 20.33
C SER A 102 6.39 -2.61 20.68
N VAL A 103 5.63 -2.13 19.69
CA VAL A 103 4.26 -1.60 19.90
C VAL A 103 3.17 -2.58 19.46
N ASN A 104 3.55 -3.85 19.27
CA ASN A 104 2.72 -4.92 18.70
C ASN A 104 1.22 -4.80 19.06
N PRO A 105 0.39 -4.28 18.13
CA PRO A 105 -1.02 -4.04 18.41
C PRO A 105 -1.88 -5.31 18.26
N LEU A 106 -1.28 -6.44 17.85
CA LEU A 106 -2.00 -7.66 17.47
C LEU A 106 -2.16 -8.62 18.65
N PHE A 107 -2.69 -8.13 19.78
CA PHE A 107 -3.22 -8.98 20.84
C PHE A 107 -4.55 -9.60 20.39
N MET A 108 -4.48 -10.56 19.46
CA MET A 108 -5.65 -11.33 19.05
C MET A 108 -5.99 -12.34 20.15
N LYS A 109 -7.21 -12.25 20.70
CA LYS A 109 -7.76 -13.29 21.57
C LYS A 109 -8.25 -14.46 20.72
N TYR A 110 -7.34 -15.35 20.33
CA TYR A 110 -7.67 -16.50 19.47
C TYR A 110 -8.60 -17.52 20.15
N THR A 111 -8.52 -17.63 21.48
CA THR A 111 -9.29 -18.61 22.25
C THR A 111 -10.10 -17.88 23.32
N PRO A 112 -11.43 -17.87 23.25
CA PRO A 112 -12.22 -17.41 24.37
C PRO A 112 -12.18 -18.42 25.51
N THR A 113 -12.40 -17.93 26.72
CA THR A 113 -12.36 -18.72 27.96
C THR A 113 -13.38 -19.87 27.95
N ASN A 114 -14.40 -19.82 27.09
CA ASN A 114 -15.46 -20.82 26.96
C ASN A 114 -15.33 -21.71 25.69
N GLY A 115 -14.24 -21.63 24.93
CA GLY A 115 -14.01 -22.46 23.74
C GLY A 115 -14.84 -22.12 22.49
N MET A 116 -15.63 -21.05 22.52
CA MET A 116 -16.41 -20.57 21.36
C MET A 116 -15.56 -19.76 20.34
N PHE A 117 -16.19 -19.14 19.34
CA PHE A 117 -15.52 -18.17 18.47
C PHE A 117 -15.37 -16.81 19.17
N SER A 118 -14.18 -16.20 19.11
CA SER A 118 -13.88 -14.87 19.71
C SER A 118 -13.38 -13.82 18.69
N GLY A 119 -13.53 -14.10 17.39
CA GLY A 119 -13.03 -13.24 16.33
C GLY A 119 -14.00 -12.14 15.87
N GLN A 120 -15.19 -12.02 16.45
CA GLN A 120 -16.21 -11.06 16.02
C GLN A 120 -15.71 -9.61 16.10
N GLY A 121 -14.85 -9.31 17.07
CA GLY A 121 -14.24 -7.98 17.24
C GLY A 121 -13.01 -7.72 16.36
N SER A 122 -12.54 -8.71 15.61
CA SER A 122 -11.35 -8.57 14.75
C SER A 122 -11.61 -7.64 13.57
N TYR A 123 -10.54 -7.06 13.04
CA TYR A 123 -10.65 -6.15 11.90
C TYR A 123 -11.35 -6.81 10.71
N GLY A 124 -11.06 -8.08 10.41
CA GLY A 124 -11.69 -8.79 9.27
C GLY A 124 -13.21 -8.82 9.36
N VAL A 125 -13.77 -9.22 10.52
CA VAL A 125 -15.23 -9.26 10.71
C VAL A 125 -15.83 -7.86 10.70
N LYS A 126 -15.20 -6.91 11.40
CA LYS A 126 -15.67 -5.51 11.45
C LYS A 126 -15.64 -4.84 10.09
N SER A 127 -14.62 -5.08 9.26
CA SER A 127 -14.54 -4.52 7.91
C SER A 127 -15.72 -4.96 7.05
N PHE A 128 -16.11 -6.24 7.11
CA PHE A 128 -17.31 -6.72 6.39
C PHE A 128 -18.60 -6.11 6.93
N GLU A 129 -18.75 -6.04 8.25
CA GLU A 129 -19.92 -5.39 8.88
C GLU A 129 -20.07 -3.94 8.40
N LYS A 130 -18.99 -3.15 8.49
CA LYS A 130 -19.01 -1.74 8.09
C LYS A 130 -19.24 -1.54 6.60
N PHE A 131 -18.69 -2.42 5.76
CA PHE A 131 -18.96 -2.40 4.33
C PHE A 131 -20.45 -2.67 4.02
N ILE A 132 -21.05 -3.67 4.67
CA ILE A 132 -22.47 -4.00 4.49
C ILE A 132 -23.36 -2.84 4.98
N ASP A 133 -23.05 -2.24 6.13
CA ASP A 133 -23.78 -1.08 6.66
C ASP A 133 -23.74 0.10 5.69
N ALA A 134 -22.58 0.40 5.11
CA ALA A 134 -22.42 1.45 4.10
C ALA A 134 -23.24 1.15 2.84
N CYS A 135 -23.20 -0.09 2.33
CA CYS A 135 -24.00 -0.50 1.18
C CYS A 135 -25.51 -0.31 1.43
N ARG A 136 -25.98 -0.62 2.64
CA ARG A 136 -27.38 -0.40 3.03
C ARG A 136 -27.73 1.08 3.08
N ALA A 137 -26.87 1.92 3.67
CA ALA A 137 -27.09 3.36 3.74
C ALA A 137 -27.19 4.00 2.35
N VAL A 138 -26.32 3.57 1.41
CA VAL A 138 -26.35 4.03 0.02
C VAL A 138 -27.61 3.55 -0.70
N ASN A 139 -27.96 2.26 -0.58
CA ASN A 139 -29.18 1.71 -1.22
C ASN A 139 -30.48 2.35 -0.69
N ASP A 140 -30.50 2.75 0.59
CA ASP A 140 -31.61 3.46 1.23
C ASP A 140 -31.64 4.97 0.87
N GLY A 141 -30.65 5.49 0.14
CA GLY A 141 -30.54 6.91 -0.20
C GLY A 141 -30.17 7.82 0.98
N LYS A 142 -29.59 7.26 2.06
CA LYS A 142 -29.19 8.00 3.27
C LYS A 142 -27.77 8.56 3.20
N SER A 143 -26.93 7.99 2.33
CA SER A 143 -25.54 8.38 2.11
C SER A 143 -25.18 8.24 0.63
N ALA A 144 -24.22 9.03 0.16
CA ALA A 144 -23.56 8.82 -1.11
C ALA A 144 -22.30 7.94 -0.93
N PRO A 145 -21.83 7.21 -1.96
CA PRO A 145 -20.58 6.46 -1.87
C PRO A 145 -19.37 7.32 -1.44
N SER A 146 -19.34 8.59 -1.88
CA SER A 146 -18.28 9.54 -1.54
C SER A 146 -18.23 9.92 -0.06
N ASP A 147 -19.32 9.70 0.70
CA ASP A 147 -19.33 9.96 2.14
C ASP A 147 -18.41 9.00 2.91
N PHE A 148 -17.93 7.92 2.26
CA PHE A 148 -17.03 6.91 2.83
C PHE A 148 -15.58 7.04 2.34
N ASP A 149 -15.27 8.06 1.54
CA ASP A 149 -13.90 8.33 1.06
C ASP A 149 -13.00 8.99 2.14
N ASP A 150 -13.50 9.10 3.38
CA ASP A 150 -12.84 9.68 4.55
C ASP A 150 -11.82 8.73 5.22
N GLY A 151 -11.58 7.56 4.62
CA GLY A 151 -10.71 6.51 5.16
C GLY A 151 -11.41 5.58 6.17
N SER A 152 -12.70 5.76 6.44
CA SER A 152 -13.48 4.82 7.25
C SER A 152 -13.69 3.48 6.55
N LEU A 153 -13.66 3.47 5.21
CA LEU A 153 -13.70 2.28 4.37
C LEU A 153 -12.65 2.36 3.25
N ALA A 154 -12.22 1.20 2.78
CA ALA A 154 -11.40 1.08 1.58
C ALA A 154 -12.31 1.20 0.34
N THR A 155 -12.53 2.43 -0.12
CA THR A 155 -13.29 2.69 -1.35
C THR A 155 -12.37 2.66 -2.57
N VAL A 156 -12.94 2.52 -3.76
CA VAL A 156 -12.16 2.61 -5.01
C VAL A 156 -11.44 3.96 -5.11
N HIS A 157 -12.08 5.05 -4.67
CA HIS A 157 -11.48 6.38 -4.69
C HIS A 157 -10.23 6.47 -3.82
N THR A 158 -10.24 5.87 -2.63
CA THR A 158 -9.07 5.86 -1.71
C THR A 158 -7.88 5.04 -2.19
N THR A 159 -7.98 4.35 -3.35
CA THR A 159 -6.91 3.53 -3.93
C THR A 159 -6.34 4.11 -5.23
N LEU A 160 -6.73 5.35 -5.59
CA LEU A 160 -6.35 5.98 -6.85
C LEU A 160 -4.83 6.13 -7.01
N GLN A 161 -4.11 6.53 -5.96
CA GLN A 161 -2.67 6.72 -6.06
C GLN A 161 -1.94 5.38 -6.11
N GLY A 162 -2.37 4.39 -5.33
CA GLY A 162 -1.85 3.04 -5.40
C GLY A 162 -2.07 2.41 -6.78
N THR A 163 -3.25 2.64 -7.37
CA THR A 163 -3.57 2.22 -8.74
C THR A 163 -2.68 2.91 -9.77
N ALA A 164 -2.45 4.22 -9.62
CA ALA A 164 -1.55 4.97 -10.50
C ALA A 164 -0.11 4.46 -10.41
N ILE A 165 0.39 4.13 -9.21
CA ILE A 165 1.72 3.53 -9.03
C ILE A 165 1.83 2.19 -9.78
N LEU A 166 0.82 1.32 -9.64
CA LEU A 166 0.81 0.02 -10.31
C LEU A 166 0.79 0.17 -11.84
N GLN A 167 -0.05 1.07 -12.34
CA GLN A 167 -0.17 1.32 -13.78
C GLN A 167 1.10 1.95 -14.36
N ALA A 168 1.68 2.95 -13.70
CA ALA A 168 2.94 3.56 -14.09
C ALA A 168 4.10 2.54 -14.02
N GLY A 169 4.07 1.66 -13.01
CA GLY A 169 5.02 0.55 -12.90
C GLY A 169 4.92 -0.42 -14.08
N ARG A 170 3.71 -0.80 -14.51
CA ARG A 170 3.51 -1.64 -15.70
C ARG A 170 4.02 -0.95 -16.98
N GLN A 171 3.67 0.32 -17.18
CA GLN A 171 4.15 1.10 -18.33
C GLN A 171 5.68 1.21 -18.35
N SER A 172 6.30 1.39 -17.18
CA SER A 172 7.76 1.42 -17.04
C SER A 172 8.39 0.09 -17.46
N LEU A 173 7.85 -1.06 -17.01
CA LEU A 173 8.33 -2.38 -17.42
C LEU A 173 8.18 -2.61 -18.93
N ASP A 174 7.04 -2.25 -19.51
CA ASP A 174 6.79 -2.39 -20.95
C ASP A 174 7.70 -1.49 -21.79
N GLY A 175 8.12 -0.36 -21.22
CA GLY A 175 9.08 0.58 -21.82
C GLY A 175 10.54 0.34 -21.42
N ASP A 176 10.91 -0.89 -21.06
CA ASP A 176 12.28 -1.30 -20.70
C ASP A 176 12.89 -0.47 -19.55
N GLY A 177 12.08 -0.21 -18.53
CA GLY A 177 12.48 0.53 -17.33
C GLY A 177 12.50 2.05 -17.48
N ILE A 178 11.89 2.60 -18.54
CA ILE A 178 11.73 4.05 -18.66
C ILE A 178 10.94 4.60 -17.45
N PRO A 179 11.37 5.69 -16.79
CA PRO A 179 10.58 6.28 -15.72
C PRO A 179 9.26 6.84 -16.29
N VAL A 180 8.19 6.74 -15.50
CA VAL A 180 6.86 7.23 -15.84
C VAL A 180 6.44 8.27 -14.81
N ASP A 181 6.12 9.47 -15.27
CA ASP A 181 5.62 10.57 -14.46
C ASP A 181 4.11 10.43 -14.26
N ILE A 182 3.65 10.60 -13.02
CA ILE A 182 2.22 10.66 -12.67
C ILE A 182 1.79 12.12 -12.70
N LEU A 183 0.74 12.42 -13.47
CA LEU A 183 0.26 13.77 -13.70
C LEU A 183 -0.86 14.14 -12.72
N TYR A 184 -0.83 15.40 -12.29
CA TYR A 184 -1.80 16.00 -11.37
C TYR A 184 -2.23 17.38 -11.88
N ASP A 185 -3.44 17.81 -11.54
CA ASP A 185 -3.88 19.19 -11.76
C ASP A 185 -3.37 20.08 -10.63
N GLY A 186 -2.36 20.91 -10.91
CA GLY A 186 -1.72 21.80 -9.93
C GLY A 186 -1.27 21.07 -8.65
N ASP A 187 -1.79 21.54 -7.51
CA ASP A 187 -1.52 20.97 -6.18
C ASP A 187 -2.46 19.81 -5.79
N GLY A 188 -3.29 19.33 -6.72
CA GLY A 188 -4.23 18.24 -6.48
C GLY A 188 -3.59 16.91 -6.07
N HIS A 189 -4.39 16.01 -5.50
CA HIS A 189 -3.92 14.70 -5.00
C HIS A 189 -4.43 13.52 -5.82
N GLU A 190 -5.34 13.79 -6.76
CA GLU A 190 -5.92 12.80 -7.66
C GLU A 190 -5.10 12.72 -8.95
N PRO A 191 -4.56 11.54 -9.30
CA PRO A 191 -3.89 11.33 -10.58
C PRO A 191 -4.86 11.58 -11.75
N ILE A 192 -4.46 12.44 -12.69
CA ILE A 192 -5.26 12.73 -13.91
C ILE A 192 -4.71 12.07 -15.17
N GLY A 193 -3.51 11.50 -15.09
CA GLY A 193 -2.84 10.87 -16.22
C GLY A 193 -1.42 10.44 -15.89
N MET A 194 -0.70 10.00 -16.91
CA MET A 194 0.71 9.63 -16.80
C MET A 194 1.40 9.76 -18.16
N GLU A 195 2.70 10.04 -18.15
CA GLU A 195 3.53 10.08 -19.35
C GLU A 195 4.94 9.54 -19.10
N ALA A 196 5.60 9.09 -20.17
CA ALA A 196 7.01 8.72 -20.07
C ALA A 196 7.86 9.95 -19.72
N HIS A 197 8.78 9.77 -18.76
CA HIS A 197 9.63 10.84 -18.28
C HIS A 197 10.57 11.34 -19.40
N LYS A 198 10.66 12.66 -19.51
CA LYS A 198 11.57 13.34 -20.44
C LYS A 198 12.83 13.76 -19.69
N PHE A 199 13.94 13.11 -19.98
CA PHE A 199 15.24 13.51 -19.46
C PHE A 199 15.64 14.89 -20.03
N ALA A 200 16.14 15.76 -19.16
CA ALA A 200 16.66 17.08 -19.52
C ALA A 200 18.09 16.99 -20.08
#